data_AF-X1MDN0-F1
#
_entry.id   AF-X1MDN0-F1
#
_cell.length_a   1.000
_cell.length_b   1.000
_cell.length_c   1.000
_cell.angle_alpha   90.00
_cell.angle_beta   90.00
_cell.angle_gamma   90.00
#
_symmetry.space_group_name_H-M   'P 1'
#
loop_
_entity.id
_entity.type
_entity.pdbx_description
1 polymer ?
#
loop_
_entity_poly.entity_id
_entity_poly.type
_entity_poly.pdbx_seq_one_letter_code
_entity_poly.pdbx_strand_id
1 'polypeptide(L)'
;RYVPIITDGGFRKGGDLCKALAAGADAVMIGSILAQAKEAPGMGYHWGMSHPHLALPRGTRIKVGTTGSLEQILFGPTSVTDGSQNLIGAVRMAMGVCGVFSIQEMHKVEMVLAPAITTEGKSWQLLKSLR
;
A
#
# COMPACT_ATOMS: atom_id res chain seq x y z
N ARG A 1 -22.78 5.28 18.86
CA ARG A 1 -21.42 5.82 19.11
C ARG A 1 -20.51 5.31 18.00
N TYR A 2 -19.70 6.16 17.39
CA TYR A 2 -18.72 5.76 16.38
C TYR A 2 -17.48 5.15 17.04
N VAL A 3 -16.90 4.12 16.42
CA VAL A 3 -15.66 3.47 16.87
C VAL A 3 -14.69 3.50 15.69
N PRO A 4 -13.56 4.24 15.78
CA PRO A 4 -12.61 4.31 14.68
C PRO A 4 -11.95 2.96 14.39
N ILE A 5 -11.75 2.66 13.11
CA ILE A 5 -11.14 1.41 12.62
C ILE A 5 -9.81 1.73 11.93
N ILE A 6 -8.76 1.03 12.36
CA ILE A 6 -7.44 1.08 11.73
C ILE A 6 -7.24 -0.24 11.00
N THR A 7 -7.16 -0.20 9.67
CA THR A 7 -6.83 -1.40 8.87
C THR A 7 -5.33 -1.63 8.93
N ASP A 8 -4.92 -2.79 9.40
CA ASP A 8 -3.51 -3.17 9.54
C ASP A 8 -3.11 -4.27 8.56
N GLY A 9 -2.03 -4.02 7.82
CA GLY A 9 -1.38 -5.01 6.99
C GLY A 9 -1.97 -5.19 5.58
N GLY A 10 -1.19 -5.85 4.71
CA GLY A 10 -1.60 -6.18 3.34
C GLY A 10 -1.34 -5.07 2.29
N PHE A 11 -0.94 -3.87 2.71
CA PHE A 11 -0.64 -2.76 1.80
C PHE A 11 0.66 -2.95 1.04
N ARG A 12 0.61 -2.81 -0.28
CA ARG A 12 1.80 -2.81 -1.15
C ARG A 12 2.01 -1.49 -1.87
N LYS A 13 0.92 -0.80 -2.24
CA LYS A 13 0.94 0.41 -3.07
C LYS A 13 -0.10 1.42 -2.60
N GLY A 14 0.01 2.68 -3.05
CA GLY A 14 -0.95 3.73 -2.74
C GLY A 14 -2.41 3.36 -3.03
N GLY A 15 -2.67 2.60 -4.09
CA GLY A 15 -4.02 2.12 -4.42
C GLY A 15 -4.64 1.20 -3.35
N ASP A 16 -3.84 0.46 -2.59
CA ASP A 16 -4.36 -0.39 -1.50
C ASP A 16 -4.84 0.45 -0.32
N LEU A 17 -4.16 1.57 -0.03
CA LEU A 17 -4.60 2.54 0.98
C LEU A 17 -5.93 3.15 0.56
N CYS A 18 -6.05 3.58 -0.69
CA CYS A 18 -7.30 4.16 -1.21
C CYS A 18 -8.48 3.18 -1.07
N LYS A 19 -8.27 1.90 -1.36
CA LYS A 19 -9.30 0.86 -1.20
C LYS A 19 -9.67 0.64 0.26
N ALA A 20 -8.70 0.62 1.19
CA ALA A 20 -9.00 0.45 2.61
C ALA A 20 -9.81 1.63 3.16
N LEU A 21 -9.46 2.87 2.78
CA LEU A 21 -10.21 4.05 3.14
C LEU A 21 -11.62 4.01 2.54
N ALA A 22 -11.76 3.70 1.25
CA ALA A 22 -13.07 3.53 0.62
C ALA A 22 -13.93 2.44 1.30
N ALA A 23 -13.29 1.37 1.79
CA ALA A 23 -13.96 0.27 2.50
C ALA A 23 -14.37 0.61 3.95
N GLY A 24 -14.12 1.83 4.43
CA GLY A 24 -14.56 2.30 5.75
C GLY A 24 -13.48 2.42 6.81
N ALA A 25 -12.19 2.30 6.45
CA ALA A 25 -11.11 2.52 7.41
C ALA A 25 -10.93 4.02 7.72
N ASP A 26 -10.76 4.37 8.99
CA ASP A 26 -10.43 5.74 9.41
C ASP A 26 -8.94 6.04 9.25
N ALA A 27 -8.12 5.01 9.42
CA ALA A 27 -6.68 5.08 9.24
C ALA A 27 -6.14 3.71 8.79
N VAL A 28 -4.88 3.71 8.40
CA VAL A 28 -4.16 2.51 7.95
C VAL A 28 -2.84 2.39 8.71
N MET A 29 -2.50 1.18 9.12
CA MET A 29 -1.18 0.85 9.64
C MET A 29 -0.34 0.22 8.53
N ILE A 30 0.85 0.79 8.29
CA ILE A 30 1.70 0.40 7.16
C ILE A 30 3.07 0.01 7.70
N GLY A 31 3.45 -1.25 7.53
CA GLY A 31 4.76 -1.78 7.94
C GLY A 31 5.76 -1.87 6.80
N SER A 32 5.58 -2.85 5.90
CA SER A 32 6.58 -3.22 4.89
C SER A 32 6.94 -2.12 3.89
N ILE A 33 6.07 -1.14 3.65
CA ILE A 33 6.38 0.01 2.79
C ILE A 33 7.29 0.98 3.55
N LEU A 34 6.96 1.31 4.80
CA LEU A 34 7.78 2.21 5.62
C LEU A 34 9.15 1.61 5.97
N ALA A 35 9.24 0.27 6.04
CA ALA A 35 10.51 -0.43 6.21
C ALA A 35 11.49 -0.25 5.01
N GLN A 36 11.00 0.25 3.87
CA GLN A 36 11.84 0.58 2.71
C GLN A 36 12.39 2.01 2.77
N ALA A 37 12.07 2.78 3.80
CA ALA A 37 12.64 4.10 4.02
C ALA A 37 14.13 4.00 4.40
N LYS A 38 14.93 4.99 4.00
CA LYS A 38 16.35 5.11 4.40
C LYS A 38 16.52 5.25 5.90
N GLU A 39 15.53 5.84 6.56
CA GLU A 39 15.46 6.06 8.00
C GLU A 39 14.99 4.82 8.77
N ALA A 40 14.50 3.79 8.07
CA ALA A 40 14.02 2.58 8.71
C ALA A 40 15.20 1.82 9.35
N PRO A 41 15.11 1.42 10.63
CA PRO A 41 16.22 0.75 11.33
C PRO A 41 16.56 -0.62 10.74
N GLY A 42 15.64 -1.22 10.00
CA GLY A 42 15.84 -2.48 9.30
C GLY A 42 16.78 -2.41 8.10
N MET A 43 17.14 -1.21 7.62
CA MET A 43 18.09 -1.01 6.50
C MET A 43 17.76 -1.88 5.27
N GLY A 44 16.48 -1.91 4.89
CA GLY A 44 15.96 -2.71 3.78
C GLY A 44 15.56 -4.15 4.14
N TYR A 45 15.57 -4.50 5.43
CA TYR A 45 14.98 -5.72 5.97
C TYR A 45 13.71 -5.42 6.77
N HIS A 46 12.77 -6.35 6.71
CA HIS A 46 11.51 -6.30 7.45
C HIS A 46 11.21 -7.67 8.05
N TRP A 47 10.60 -7.68 9.23
CA TRP A 47 10.11 -8.88 9.89
C TRP A 47 8.59 -8.79 9.98
N GLY A 48 7.91 -9.92 9.79
CA GLY A 48 6.48 -10.00 10.12
C GLY A 48 6.24 -9.77 11.62
N MET A 49 4.96 -9.83 12.04
CA MET A 49 4.45 -9.61 13.42
C MET A 49 5.03 -10.53 14.52
N SER A 50 6.09 -11.27 14.22
CA SER A 50 6.67 -12.26 15.10
C SER A 50 8.08 -11.85 15.50
N HIS A 51 8.35 -11.94 16.80
CA HIS A 51 9.64 -11.63 17.38
C HIS A 51 10.69 -12.65 16.90
N PRO A 52 11.88 -12.22 16.45
CA PRO A 52 12.96 -13.14 16.11
C PRO A 52 13.47 -13.80 17.40
N HIS A 53 13.08 -15.05 17.64
CA HIS A 53 13.55 -15.83 18.78
C HIS A 53 14.36 -17.04 18.29
N LEU A 54 15.57 -17.23 18.82
CA LEU A 54 16.50 -18.28 18.37
C LEU A 54 15.89 -19.69 18.49
N ALA A 55 15.12 -19.95 19.55
CA ALA A 55 14.45 -21.24 19.76
C ALA A 55 13.01 -21.29 19.21
N LEU A 56 12.46 -20.15 18.79
CA LEU A 56 11.10 -20.03 18.26
C LEU A 56 11.14 -19.06 17.08
N PRO A 57 11.75 -19.44 15.93
CA PRO A 57 11.89 -18.56 14.78
C PRO A 57 10.52 -18.30 14.16
N ARG A 58 9.75 -17.43 14.82
CA ARG A 58 8.49 -16.91 14.36
C ARG A 58 8.85 -15.63 13.61
N GLY A 59 8.48 -15.54 12.34
CA GLY A 59 8.72 -14.36 11.53
C GLY A 59 9.87 -14.53 10.56
N THR A 60 9.53 -14.61 9.29
CA THR A 60 10.51 -14.60 8.21
C THR A 60 11.08 -13.20 8.07
N ARG A 61 12.39 -13.06 8.24
CA ARG A 61 13.10 -11.86 7.79
C ARG A 61 13.05 -11.81 6.27
N ILE A 62 12.38 -10.81 5.73
CA ILE A 62 12.30 -10.58 4.29
C ILE A 62 13.14 -9.37 3.92
N LYS A 63 13.74 -9.42 2.73
CA LYS A 63 14.42 -8.28 2.13
C LYS A 63 13.40 -7.49 1.32
N VAL A 64 13.08 -6.29 1.78
CA VAL A 64 12.18 -5.35 1.10
C VAL A 64 12.95 -4.30 0.30
N GLY A 65 14.25 -4.13 0.61
CA GLY A 65 15.10 -3.12 0.00
C GLY A 65 14.85 -1.72 0.54
N THR A 66 15.63 -0.75 0.06
CA THR A 66 15.47 0.66 0.42
C THR A 66 15.16 1.43 -0.86
N THR A 67 14.04 2.15 -0.90
CA THR A 67 13.54 2.78 -2.13
C THR A 67 13.63 4.31 -2.11
N GLY A 68 13.66 4.94 -0.93
CA GLY A 68 13.71 6.41 -0.80
C GLY A 68 13.77 6.86 0.65
N SER A 69 13.74 8.17 0.89
CA SER A 69 13.46 8.69 2.24
C SER A 69 12.01 8.44 2.63
N LEU A 70 11.71 8.46 3.93
CA LEU A 70 10.35 8.40 4.45
C LEU A 70 9.47 9.51 3.82
N GLU A 71 10.03 10.71 3.68
CA GLU A 71 9.35 11.84 3.05
C GLU A 71 8.98 11.55 1.58
N GLN A 72 9.91 10.99 0.80
CA GLN A 72 9.63 10.61 -0.59
C GLN A 72 8.57 9.50 -0.68
N ILE A 73 8.62 8.51 0.21
CA ILE A 73 7.64 7.43 0.25
C ILE A 73 6.24 7.97 0.56
N LEU A 74 6.11 8.91 1.50
CA LEU A 74 4.81 9.46 1.88
C LEU A 74 4.31 10.54 0.92
N PHE A 75 5.15 11.49 0.53
CA PHE A 75 4.75 12.74 -0.14
C PHE A 75 5.36 12.95 -1.53
N GLY A 76 6.34 12.13 -1.92
CA GLY A 76 7.08 12.29 -3.18
C GLY A 76 8.20 13.34 -3.11
N PRO A 77 8.78 13.76 -4.26
CA PRO A 77 8.52 13.26 -5.61
C PRO A 77 8.92 11.80 -5.77
N THR A 78 8.29 11.10 -6.72
CA THR A 78 8.51 9.67 -6.96
C THR A 78 9.72 9.41 -7.85
N SER A 79 10.56 8.46 -7.49
CA SER A 79 11.65 7.92 -8.34
C SER A 79 11.28 6.59 -9.01
N VAL A 80 10.09 6.08 -8.75
CA VAL A 80 9.57 4.80 -9.24
C VAL A 80 8.16 4.97 -9.83
N THR A 81 7.78 4.06 -10.71
CA THR A 81 6.49 4.12 -11.45
C THR A 81 5.48 3.07 -10.98
N ASP A 82 5.82 2.27 -9.97
CA ASP A 82 5.01 1.14 -9.53
C ASP A 82 3.95 1.50 -8.48
N GLY A 83 3.94 2.75 -7.99
CA GLY A 83 3.01 3.26 -6.98
C GLY A 83 3.41 2.93 -5.53
N SER A 84 4.66 2.54 -5.28
CA SER A 84 5.20 2.29 -3.94
C SER A 84 5.65 3.56 -3.20
N GLN A 85 5.69 4.71 -3.89
CA GLN A 85 6.01 6.04 -3.33
C GLN A 85 4.87 7.04 -3.54
N ASN A 86 4.95 8.19 -2.84
CA ASN A 86 3.94 9.24 -2.79
C ASN A 86 2.54 8.72 -2.41
N LEU A 87 2.47 7.98 -1.31
CA LEU A 87 1.24 7.36 -0.81
C LEU A 87 0.14 8.40 -0.52
N ILE A 88 0.50 9.56 0.02
CA ILE A 88 -0.45 10.65 0.28
C ILE A 88 -0.95 11.26 -1.02
N GLY A 89 -0.09 11.43 -2.02
CA GLY A 89 -0.50 11.85 -3.36
C GLY A 89 -1.48 10.87 -4.00
N ALA A 90 -1.29 9.57 -3.82
CA ALA A 90 -2.22 8.55 -4.31
C ALA A 90 -3.61 8.66 -3.65
N VAL A 91 -3.66 8.87 -2.32
CA VAL A 91 -4.92 9.10 -1.61
C VAL A 91 -5.60 10.38 -2.08
N ARG A 92 -4.88 11.50 -2.17
CA ARG A 92 -5.43 12.79 -2.65
C ARG A 92 -5.95 12.69 -4.08
N MET A 93 -5.23 11.98 -4.95
CA MET A 93 -5.67 11.74 -6.32
C MET A 93 -6.94 10.91 -6.37
N ALA A 94 -7.02 9.83 -5.59
CA ALA A 94 -8.22 9.01 -5.49
C ALA A 94 -9.43 9.81 -4.97
N MET A 95 -9.22 10.63 -3.93
CA MET A 95 -10.26 11.54 -3.43
C MET A 95 -10.73 12.52 -4.50
N GLY A 96 -9.81 13.10 -5.29
CA GLY A 96 -10.14 13.98 -6.41
C GLY A 96 -10.94 13.29 -7.51
N VAL A 97 -10.59 12.05 -7.86
CA VAL A 97 -11.31 11.24 -8.86
C VAL A 97 -12.71 10.87 -8.36
N CYS A 98 -12.85 10.53 -7.08
CA CYS A 98 -14.13 10.20 -6.47
C CYS A 98 -14.99 11.43 -6.11
N GLY A 99 -14.45 12.65 -6.22
CA GLY A 99 -15.15 13.88 -5.89
C GLY A 99 -15.44 14.07 -4.39
N VAL A 100 -14.54 13.58 -3.53
CA VAL A 100 -14.68 13.64 -2.06
C VAL A 100 -13.59 14.49 -1.41
N PHE A 101 -13.91 15.12 -0.29
CA PHE A 101 -13.00 16.03 0.42
C PHE A 101 -12.61 15.55 1.82
N SER A 102 -13.22 14.47 2.31
CA SER A 102 -12.93 13.89 3.62
C SER A 102 -12.89 12.37 3.60
N ILE A 103 -12.27 11.77 4.61
CA ILE A 103 -12.26 10.30 4.79
C ILE A 103 -13.69 9.78 5.00
N GLN A 104 -14.53 10.53 5.71
CA GLN A 104 -15.93 10.18 5.96
C GLN A 104 -16.76 10.18 4.67
N GLU A 105 -16.44 11.05 3.72
CA GLU A 105 -17.03 11.00 2.37
C GLU A 105 -16.44 9.86 1.54
N MET A 106 -15.13 9.59 1.68
CA MET A 106 -14.49 8.43 1.05
C MET A 106 -15.18 7.11 1.44
N HIS A 107 -15.69 6.97 2.66
CA HIS A 107 -16.45 5.79 3.11
C HIS A 107 -17.77 5.57 2.37
N LYS A 108 -18.27 6.58 1.64
CA LYS A 108 -19.53 6.53 0.89
C LYS A 108 -19.34 6.29 -0.61
N VAL A 109 -18.09 6.19 -1.08
CA VAL A 109 -17.80 5.97 -2.49
C VAL A 109 -18.22 4.57 -2.92
N GLU A 110 -18.70 4.44 -4.14
CA GLU A 110 -19.02 3.12 -4.70
C GLU A 110 -17.74 2.34 -5.01
N MET A 111 -17.67 1.11 -4.51
CA MET A 111 -16.56 0.20 -4.79
C MET A 111 -17.03 -0.93 -5.70
N VAL A 112 -16.43 -1.02 -6.88
CA VAL A 112 -16.72 -2.06 -7.87
C VAL A 112 -15.62 -3.12 -7.87
N LEU A 113 -16.01 -4.38 -7.77
CA LEU A 113 -15.11 -5.53 -7.92
C LEU A 113 -15.13 -6.02 -9.37
N ALA A 114 -14.06 -5.77 -10.11
CA ALA A 114 -13.92 -6.18 -11.51
C ALA A 114 -12.64 -7.02 -11.72
N PRO A 115 -12.64 -8.34 -11.46
CA PRO A 115 -11.45 -9.17 -11.55
C PRO A 115 -10.77 -9.16 -12.94
N ALA A 116 -11.58 -9.06 -14.00
CA ALA A 116 -11.12 -9.07 -15.39
C ALA A 116 -10.26 -7.84 -15.76
N ILE A 117 -10.39 -6.73 -15.01
CA ILE A 117 -9.70 -5.46 -15.31
C ILE A 117 -8.17 -5.59 -15.26
N THR A 118 -7.67 -6.54 -14.47
CA THR A 118 -6.23 -6.83 -14.36
C THR A 118 -5.62 -7.35 -15.66
N THR A 119 -6.45 -7.89 -16.54
CA THR A 119 -6.06 -8.49 -17.82
C THR A 119 -6.55 -7.73 -19.04
N GLU A 120 -7.35 -6.67 -18.83
CA GLU A 120 -8.03 -5.95 -19.89
C GLU A 120 -6.99 -5.38 -20.88
N GLY A 121 -6.98 -5.96 -22.10
CA GLY A 121 -6.07 -5.59 -23.18
C GLY A 121 -4.65 -6.20 -23.14
N LYS A 122 -4.25 -6.91 -22.07
CA LYS A 122 -2.87 -7.47 -21.93
C LYS A 122 -2.80 -8.98 -21.80
N SER A 123 -3.93 -9.67 -21.68
CA SER A 123 -4.02 -11.14 -21.73
C SER A 123 -3.31 -11.72 -22.95
N TRP A 124 -3.48 -11.09 -24.12
CA TRP A 124 -2.80 -11.48 -25.37
C TRP A 124 -1.31 -11.15 -25.42
N GLN A 125 -0.84 -10.13 -24.67
CA GLN A 125 0.58 -9.78 -24.59
C GLN A 125 1.34 -10.76 -23.68
N LEU A 126 0.73 -11.15 -22.56
CA LEU A 126 1.26 -12.18 -21.66
C LEU A 126 1.36 -13.56 -22.34
N LEU A 127 0.37 -13.92 -23.16
CA LEU A 127 0.40 -15.16 -23.95
C LEU A 127 1.51 -15.16 -25.02
N LYS A 128 1.91 -14.00 -25.54
CA LYS A 128 3.00 -13.88 -26.53
C LYS A 128 4.40 -13.96 -25.90
N SER A 129 4.59 -13.56 -24.65
CA SER A 129 5.90 -13.64 -23.99
C SER A 129 6.22 -15.03 -23.41
N LEU A 130 5.27 -15.97 -23.48
CA LEU A 130 5.40 -17.37 -23.04
C LEU A 130 5.72 -18.32 -24.20
N ARG A 131 5.90 -17.80 -25.42
CA ARG A 131 6.51 -18.49 -26.57
C ARG A 131 7.93 -17.99 -26.75
#